data_AF-A0A9X4QZP1-F1
#
_entry.id   AF-A0A9X4QZP1-F1
#
_cell.length_a   1.000
_cell.length_b   1.000
_cell.length_c   1.000
_cell.angle_alpha   90.00
_cell.angle_beta   90.00
_cell.angle_gamma   90.00
#
_symmetry.space_group_name_H-M   'P 1'
#
loop_
_entity.id
_entity.type
_entity.pdbx_description
1 polymer ?
#
loop_
_entity_poly.entity_id
_entity_poly.type
_entity_poly.pdbx_seq_one_letter_code
_entity_poly.pdbx_strand_id
1 'polypeptide(L)'
;MYNLNMQQGVQNLLNSNVQSKIISKESGVNESVISKLRNGSQQINETKHGYINNIYKCYVNHKKEIEAQIGVPDYILSEKLPISVRKFLDELSFSVAAIQQQKSSRINKVYVYDEYNLNDEGSSKEKISYIVVSEIIPINRNGDVYPYHISITNTVSDRKNIKEIKNLKISFNKEELEIVLKRYKHLGAKIKIVKTEKGGLTIKVSPSKEDIVIQGIESNYFDIQYQDNYSLHVIQKSNNRTGNEIRGTENIEIQGSDS
;
A
#
# COMPACT_ATOMS: atom_id res chain seq x y z
N MET A 1 9.07 -12.37 -29.64
CA MET A 1 10.01 -11.86 -28.60
C MET A 1 9.15 -11.19 -27.54
N TYR A 2 9.08 -11.74 -26.33
CA TYR A 2 8.23 -11.18 -25.27
C TYR A 2 8.90 -9.94 -24.67
N ASN A 3 8.11 -8.93 -24.32
CA ASN A 3 8.60 -7.83 -23.50
C ASN A 3 8.96 -8.39 -22.11
N LEU A 4 10.17 -8.14 -21.62
CA LEU A 4 10.65 -8.61 -20.30
C LEU A 4 9.66 -8.28 -19.17
N ASN A 5 9.01 -7.11 -19.25
CA ASN A 5 8.00 -6.69 -18.29
C ASN A 5 6.74 -7.59 -18.29
N MET A 6 6.38 -8.15 -19.46
CA MET A 6 5.23 -9.05 -19.59
C MET A 6 5.52 -10.40 -18.94
N GLN A 7 6.70 -10.97 -19.20
CA GLN A 7 7.11 -12.24 -18.61
C GLN A 7 7.20 -12.13 -17.08
N GLN A 8 7.81 -11.07 -16.58
CA GLN A 8 7.89 -10.82 -15.15
C GLN A 8 6.50 -10.66 -14.51
N GLY A 9 5.60 -9.90 -15.12
CA GLY A 9 4.23 -9.75 -14.61
C GLY A 9 3.46 -11.08 -14.57
N VAL A 10 3.60 -11.89 -15.61
CA VAL A 10 3.01 -13.25 -15.64
C VAL A 10 3.62 -14.13 -14.55
N GLN A 11 4.93 -14.13 -14.40
CA GLN A 11 5.60 -14.91 -13.35
C GLN A 11 5.15 -14.48 -11.95
N ASN A 12 5.06 -13.16 -11.70
CA ASN A 12 4.58 -12.62 -10.43
C ASN A 12 3.15 -13.08 -10.13
N LEU A 13 2.25 -13.05 -11.12
CA LEU A 13 0.88 -13.56 -10.95
C LEU A 13 0.85 -15.06 -10.67
N LEU A 14 1.63 -15.87 -11.39
CA LEU A 14 1.68 -17.32 -11.18
C LEU A 14 2.20 -17.69 -9.79
N ASN A 15 3.14 -16.91 -9.26
CA ASN A 15 3.71 -17.07 -7.91
C ASN A 15 2.84 -16.45 -6.80
N SER A 16 1.86 -15.62 -7.15
CA SER A 16 0.96 -14.97 -6.17
C SER A 16 -0.02 -15.94 -5.52
N ASN A 17 -0.73 -15.47 -4.48
CA ASN A 17 -1.84 -16.20 -3.87
C ASN A 17 -3.15 -16.16 -4.66
N VAL A 18 -3.17 -15.53 -5.85
CA VAL A 18 -4.34 -15.57 -6.73
C VAL A 18 -4.57 -17.01 -7.19
N GLN A 19 -5.79 -17.52 -6.98
CA GLN A 19 -6.11 -18.91 -7.28
C GLN A 19 -6.10 -19.18 -8.79
N SER A 20 -5.62 -20.36 -9.20
CA SER A 20 -5.57 -20.77 -10.62
C SER A 20 -6.94 -20.67 -11.30
N LYS A 21 -8.01 -21.00 -10.58
CA LYS A 21 -9.40 -20.86 -11.03
C LYS A 21 -9.80 -19.40 -11.32
N ILE A 22 -9.34 -18.45 -10.50
CA ILE A 22 -9.58 -17.01 -10.71
C ILE A 22 -8.83 -16.54 -11.96
N ILE A 23 -7.53 -16.87 -12.05
CA ILE A 23 -6.70 -16.54 -13.22
C ILE A 23 -7.32 -17.11 -14.50
N SER A 24 -7.75 -18.37 -14.46
CA SER A 24 -8.40 -19.03 -15.60
C SER A 24 -9.67 -18.31 -16.04
N LYS A 25 -10.55 -17.98 -15.09
CA LYS A 25 -11.81 -17.28 -15.36
C LYS A 25 -11.59 -15.90 -15.96
N GLU A 26 -10.66 -15.12 -15.42
CA GLU A 26 -10.43 -13.74 -15.86
C GLU A 26 -9.62 -13.63 -17.15
N SER A 27 -8.64 -14.52 -17.34
CA SER A 27 -7.82 -14.54 -18.56
C SER A 27 -8.48 -15.28 -19.73
N GLY A 28 -9.50 -16.09 -19.47
CA GLY A 28 -10.09 -17.01 -20.45
C GLY A 28 -9.16 -18.16 -20.85
N VAL A 29 -8.05 -18.35 -20.15
CA VAL A 29 -7.11 -19.46 -20.38
C VAL A 29 -7.52 -20.66 -19.53
N ASN A 30 -7.44 -21.87 -20.09
CA ASN A 30 -7.82 -23.09 -19.38
C ASN A 30 -7.01 -23.29 -18.09
N GLU A 31 -7.68 -23.67 -17.00
CA GLU A 31 -7.06 -23.88 -15.68
C GLU A 31 -5.92 -24.91 -15.71
N SER A 32 -5.99 -25.94 -16.57
CA SER A 32 -4.90 -26.90 -16.77
C SER A 32 -3.62 -26.22 -17.28
N VAL A 33 -3.74 -25.26 -18.20
CA VAL A 33 -2.59 -24.49 -18.70
C VAL A 33 -2.02 -23.61 -17.60
N ILE A 34 -2.87 -22.95 -16.81
CA ILE A 34 -2.42 -22.16 -15.65
C ILE A 34 -1.67 -23.03 -14.64
N SER A 35 -2.21 -24.21 -14.30
CA SER A 35 -1.57 -25.14 -13.37
C SER A 35 -0.22 -25.65 -13.88
N LYS A 36 -0.12 -25.94 -15.19
CA LYS A 36 1.15 -26.34 -15.83
C LYS A 36 2.19 -25.23 -15.82
N LEU A 37 1.76 -23.98 -15.99
CA LEU A 37 2.64 -22.81 -15.87
C LEU A 37 3.11 -22.61 -14.41
N ARG A 38 2.23 -22.76 -13.41
CA ARG A 38 2.58 -22.60 -11.99
C ARG A 38 3.56 -23.66 -11.50
N ASN A 39 3.41 -24.90 -11.94
CA ASN A 39 4.26 -26.01 -11.51
C ASN A 39 5.53 -26.19 -12.38
N GLY A 40 5.74 -25.33 -13.38
CA GLY A 40 6.92 -25.37 -14.25
C GLY A 40 6.92 -26.48 -15.32
N SER A 41 5.87 -27.29 -15.41
CA SER A 41 5.73 -28.30 -16.48
C SER A 41 5.53 -27.70 -17.88
N GLN A 42 5.17 -26.41 -17.94
CA GLN A 42 5.11 -25.62 -19.16
C GLN A 42 5.80 -24.29 -18.93
N GLN A 43 6.67 -23.86 -19.85
CA GLN A 43 7.42 -22.61 -19.73
C GLN A 43 6.67 -21.44 -20.36
N ILE A 44 6.84 -20.23 -19.80
CA ILE A 44 6.18 -19.00 -20.29
C ILE A 44 6.59 -18.70 -21.74
N ASN A 45 7.87 -18.86 -22.07
CA ASN A 45 8.43 -18.59 -23.40
C ASN A 45 7.91 -19.55 -24.49
N GLU A 46 7.55 -20.79 -24.11
CA GLU A 46 7.04 -21.83 -25.01
C GLU A 46 5.51 -21.82 -25.15
N THR A 47 4.82 -21.02 -24.32
CA THR A 47 3.37 -20.92 -24.32
C THR A 47 2.87 -19.98 -25.43
N LYS A 48 1.68 -20.26 -25.97
CA LYS A 48 1.04 -19.40 -26.98
C LYS A 48 0.97 -17.94 -26.50
N HIS A 49 1.48 -17.03 -27.32
CA HIS A 49 1.53 -15.59 -27.00
C HIS A 49 0.17 -15.00 -26.60
N GLY A 50 -0.92 -15.42 -27.25
CA GLY A 50 -2.27 -14.98 -26.88
C GLY A 50 -2.64 -15.33 -25.44
N TYR A 51 -2.22 -16.49 -24.93
CA TYR A 51 -2.45 -16.89 -23.55
C TYR A 51 -1.63 -16.05 -22.58
N ILE A 52 -0.33 -15.88 -22.86
CA ILE A 52 0.55 -15.05 -22.02
C ILE A 52 0.06 -13.61 -21.95
N ASN A 53 -0.40 -13.04 -23.07
CA ASN A 53 -0.98 -11.69 -23.09
C ASN A 53 -2.26 -11.58 -22.23
N ASN A 54 -3.13 -12.59 -22.26
CA ASN A 54 -4.34 -12.58 -21.44
C ASN A 54 -4.04 -12.78 -19.96
N ILE A 55 -3.09 -13.65 -19.62
CA ILE A 55 -2.62 -13.83 -18.24
C ILE A 55 -1.96 -12.53 -17.75
N TYR A 56 -1.19 -11.84 -18.59
CA TYR A 56 -0.61 -10.54 -18.26
C TYR A 56 -1.67 -9.46 -18.01
N LYS A 57 -2.77 -9.44 -18.77
CA LYS A 57 -3.91 -8.54 -18.47
C LYS A 57 -4.53 -8.84 -17.10
N CYS A 58 -4.64 -10.12 -16.73
CA CYS A 58 -5.06 -10.52 -15.38
C CYS A 58 -4.06 -10.00 -14.33
N TYR A 59 -2.74 -10.11 -14.58
CA TYR A 59 -1.73 -9.50 -13.69
C TYR A 59 -1.96 -8.00 -13.51
N VAL A 60 -2.21 -7.26 -14.59
CA VAL A 60 -2.45 -5.80 -14.51
C VAL A 60 -3.64 -5.47 -13.62
N ASN A 61 -4.70 -6.29 -13.63
CA ASN A 61 -5.88 -6.09 -12.77
C ASN A 61 -5.58 -6.31 -11.28
N HIS A 62 -4.69 -7.26 -10.97
CA HIS A 62 -4.30 -7.61 -9.60
C HIS A 62 -2.95 -7.01 -9.19
N LYS A 63 -2.39 -6.11 -10.01
CA LYS A 63 -1.01 -5.64 -9.90
C LYS A 63 -0.67 -5.12 -8.50
N LYS A 64 -1.53 -4.28 -7.93
CA LYS A 64 -1.31 -3.69 -6.60
C LYS A 64 -1.22 -4.74 -5.50
N GLU A 65 -2.12 -5.73 -5.54
CA GLU A 65 -2.12 -6.83 -4.58
C GLU A 65 -0.87 -7.67 -4.72
N ILE A 66 -0.55 -8.08 -5.96
CA ILE A 66 0.59 -8.96 -6.24
C ILE A 66 1.90 -8.27 -5.88
N GLU A 67 2.09 -7.02 -6.30
CA GLU A 67 3.32 -6.26 -6.02
C GLU A 67 3.53 -6.03 -4.53
N ALA A 68 2.46 -5.79 -3.76
CA ALA A 68 2.56 -5.67 -2.32
C ALA A 68 3.00 -7.00 -1.66
N GLN A 69 2.60 -8.15 -2.21
CA GLN A 69 2.91 -9.49 -1.67
C GLN A 69 4.33 -9.97 -2.00
N ILE A 70 5.05 -9.34 -2.93
CA ILE A 70 6.41 -9.77 -3.32
C ILE A 70 7.34 -9.74 -2.10
N GLY A 71 8.00 -10.87 -1.83
CA GLY A 71 8.94 -11.02 -0.72
C GLY A 71 8.27 -11.10 0.66
N VAL A 72 6.94 -11.17 0.74
CA VAL A 72 6.21 -11.38 1.98
C VAL A 72 6.05 -12.89 2.23
N PRO A 73 6.46 -13.42 3.40
CA PRO A 73 6.31 -14.84 3.69
C PRO A 73 4.85 -15.30 3.73
N ASP A 74 4.59 -16.53 3.27
CA ASP A 74 3.24 -17.10 3.20
C ASP A 74 2.51 -17.13 4.55
N TYR A 75 3.23 -17.38 5.65
CA TYR A 75 2.64 -17.38 6.98
C TYR A 75 2.06 -16.01 7.35
N ILE A 76 2.70 -14.91 6.91
CA ILE A 76 2.15 -13.54 7.06
C ILE A 76 0.93 -13.37 6.16
N LEU A 77 1.00 -13.80 4.90
CA LEU A 77 -0.11 -13.65 3.95
C LEU A 77 -1.37 -14.39 4.40
N SER A 78 -1.19 -15.52 5.09
CA SER A 78 -2.25 -16.36 5.64
C SER A 78 -2.95 -15.79 6.88
N GLU A 79 -2.36 -14.79 7.54
CA GLU A 79 -2.94 -14.15 8.72
C GLU A 79 -4.29 -13.51 8.41
N LYS A 80 -5.28 -13.77 9.27
CA LYS A 80 -6.63 -13.23 9.12
C LYS A 80 -6.81 -12.00 10.00
N LEU A 81 -6.89 -10.84 9.36
CA LEU A 81 -7.30 -9.62 10.04
C LEU A 81 -8.76 -9.72 10.51
N PRO A 82 -9.11 -9.08 11.64
CA PRO A 82 -10.49 -9.00 12.10
C PRO A 82 -11.43 -8.50 11.00
N ILE A 83 -12.63 -9.08 10.91
CA ILE A 83 -13.63 -8.73 9.89
C ILE A 83 -13.93 -7.23 9.90
N SER A 84 -14.03 -6.62 11.09
CA SER A 84 -14.27 -5.18 11.25
C SER A 84 -13.16 -4.33 10.63
N VAL A 85 -11.91 -4.75 10.72
CA VAL A 85 -10.75 -4.04 10.15
C VAL A 85 -10.76 -4.18 8.63
N ARG A 86 -10.95 -5.39 8.09
CA ARG A 86 -11.03 -5.60 6.63
C ARG A 86 -12.14 -4.77 5.98
N LYS A 87 -13.34 -4.79 6.58
CA LYS A 87 -14.46 -3.95 6.12
C LYS A 87 -14.11 -2.47 6.15
N PHE A 88 -13.44 -2.00 7.21
CA PHE A 88 -13.03 -0.60 7.29
C PHE A 88 -12.03 -0.21 6.19
N LEU A 89 -11.08 -1.09 5.86
CA LEU A 89 -10.16 -0.87 4.74
C LEU A 89 -10.91 -0.79 3.40
N ASP A 90 -11.88 -1.67 3.16
CA ASP A 90 -12.72 -1.64 1.96
C ASP A 90 -13.54 -0.35 1.86
N GLU A 91 -14.17 0.06 2.96
CA GLU A 91 -14.95 1.30 3.05
C GLU A 91 -14.06 2.52 2.79
N LEU A 92 -12.84 2.54 3.33
CA LEU A 92 -11.87 3.62 3.13
C LEU A 92 -11.42 3.69 1.67
N SER A 93 -11.06 2.55 1.06
CA SER A 93 -10.72 2.46 -0.37
C SER A 93 -11.87 2.95 -1.26
N PHE A 94 -13.11 2.57 -0.94
CA PHE A 94 -14.29 3.01 -1.67
C PHE A 94 -14.48 4.53 -1.56
N SER A 95 -14.40 5.09 -0.34
CA SER A 95 -14.53 6.53 -0.11
C SER A 95 -13.46 7.33 -0.85
N VAL A 96 -12.22 6.84 -0.92
CA VAL A 96 -11.13 7.47 -1.68
C VAL A 96 -11.40 7.42 -3.19
N ALA A 97 -11.85 6.29 -3.72
CA ALA A 97 -12.21 6.17 -5.13
C ALA A 97 -13.37 7.12 -5.50
N ALA A 98 -14.35 7.28 -4.61
CA ALA A 98 -15.49 8.16 -4.81
C ALA A 98 -15.11 9.66 -4.88
N ILE A 99 -14.01 10.08 -4.24
CA ILE A 99 -13.47 11.44 -4.36
C ILE A 99 -13.00 11.71 -5.79
N GLN A 100 -12.33 10.73 -6.40
CA GLN A 100 -11.74 10.88 -7.73
C GLN A 100 -12.77 10.87 -8.86
N GLN A 101 -13.96 10.32 -8.63
CA GLN A 101 -15.03 10.21 -9.62
C GLN A 101 -15.97 11.43 -9.66
N GLN A 102 -15.87 12.33 -8.68
CA GLN A 102 -16.75 13.49 -8.60
C GLN A 102 -16.35 14.58 -9.60
N LYS A 103 -17.36 15.20 -10.22
CA LYS A 103 -17.16 16.31 -11.17
C LYS A 103 -16.62 17.57 -10.50
N SER A 104 -16.94 17.80 -9.22
CA SER A 104 -16.38 18.88 -8.41
C SER A 104 -15.27 18.36 -7.53
N SER A 105 -14.14 19.08 -7.47
CA SER A 105 -13.04 18.72 -6.59
C SER A 105 -13.51 18.71 -5.13
N ARG A 106 -13.38 17.58 -4.44
CA ARG A 106 -13.52 17.52 -2.97
C ARG A 106 -12.28 17.98 -2.23
N ILE A 107 -11.18 18.20 -2.96
CA ILE A 107 -9.93 18.71 -2.41
C ILE A 107 -9.88 20.19 -2.77
N ASN A 108 -10.11 21.03 -1.77
CA ASN A 108 -10.29 22.46 -1.98
C ASN A 108 -8.98 23.22 -1.79
N LYS A 109 -8.09 22.70 -0.94
CA LYS A 109 -6.83 23.36 -0.60
C LYS A 109 -5.68 22.37 -0.61
N VAL A 110 -4.61 22.79 -1.24
CA VAL A 110 -3.32 22.09 -1.23
C VAL A 110 -2.28 23.11 -0.77
N TYR A 111 -1.47 22.73 0.19
CA TYR A 111 -0.39 23.57 0.69
C TYR A 111 0.92 23.08 0.12
N VAL A 112 1.74 24.00 -0.36
CA VAL A 112 3.13 23.72 -0.76
C VAL A 112 4.02 24.68 0.02
N TYR A 113 4.90 24.15 0.85
CA TYR A 113 5.76 24.96 1.71
C TYR A 113 7.15 24.36 1.86
N ASP A 114 8.07 25.18 2.35
CA ASP A 114 9.42 24.76 2.74
C ASP A 114 9.48 24.71 4.27
N GLU A 115 10.04 23.64 4.81
CA GLU A 115 10.38 23.49 6.21
C GLU A 115 11.89 23.71 6.38
N TYR A 116 12.25 24.49 7.39
CA TYR A 116 13.64 24.79 7.73
C TYR A 116 13.89 24.30 9.15
N ASN A 117 14.90 23.44 9.31
CA ASN A 117 15.37 23.04 10.64
C ASN A 117 16.38 24.07 11.12
N LEU A 118 16.03 24.76 12.20
CA LEU A 118 16.87 25.78 12.82
C LEU A 118 17.76 25.13 13.89
N ASN A 119 19.02 25.55 13.96
CA ASN A 119 19.90 25.27 15.08
C ASN A 119 19.63 26.25 16.24
N ASP A 120 20.34 26.08 17.37
CA ASP A 120 20.19 26.92 18.57
C ASP A 120 20.50 28.41 18.31
N GLU A 121 21.20 28.73 17.22
CA GLU A 121 21.53 30.09 16.80
C GLU A 121 20.46 30.70 15.87
N GLY A 122 19.38 29.96 15.59
CA GLY A 122 18.32 30.37 14.67
C GLY A 122 18.70 30.29 13.18
N SER A 123 19.77 29.59 12.83
CA SER A 123 20.25 29.40 11.46
C SER A 123 19.85 28.03 10.90
N SER A 124 19.67 27.92 9.58
CA SER A 124 19.37 26.65 8.90
C SER A 124 20.35 26.36 7.77
N LYS A 125 20.76 25.09 7.65
CA LYS A 125 21.53 24.57 6.50
C LYS A 125 20.71 23.61 5.63
N GLU A 126 19.52 23.23 6.08
CA GLU A 126 18.70 22.20 5.44
C GLU A 126 17.29 22.73 5.19
N LYS A 127 16.81 22.52 3.96
CA LYS A 127 15.45 22.85 3.53
C LYS A 127 14.80 21.60 2.98
N ILE A 128 13.62 21.27 3.47
CA ILE A 128 12.79 20.20 2.90
C ILE A 128 11.49 20.82 2.40
N SER A 129 11.17 20.61 1.12
CA SER A 129 9.91 21.10 0.56
C SER A 129 8.84 20.02 0.67
N TYR A 130 7.60 20.44 0.97
CA TYR A 130 6.46 19.56 1.13
C TYR A 130 5.27 19.99 0.28
N ILE A 131 4.49 19.01 -0.15
CA ILE A 131 3.10 19.17 -0.60
C ILE A 131 2.17 18.47 0.39
N VAL A 132 1.14 19.18 0.83
CA VAL A 132 0.24 18.74 1.89
C VAL A 132 -1.22 18.88 1.48
N VAL A 133 -1.97 17.82 1.71
CA VAL A 133 -3.43 17.77 1.57
C VAL A 133 -4.03 17.40 2.92
N SER A 134 -4.99 18.20 3.38
CA SER A 134 -5.74 17.95 4.61
C SER A 134 -7.23 18.11 4.34
N GLU A 135 -7.96 17.02 4.34
CA GLU A 135 -9.38 17.00 3.96
C GLU A 135 -10.19 16.05 4.86
N ILE A 136 -11.50 16.24 4.89
CA ILE A 136 -12.44 15.34 5.57
C ILE A 136 -13.25 14.59 4.54
N ILE A 137 -13.25 13.26 4.64
CA ILE A 137 -13.99 12.39 3.72
C ILE A 137 -15.01 11.57 4.51
N PRO A 138 -16.21 11.32 3.95
CA PRO A 138 -17.20 10.47 4.60
C PRO A 138 -16.84 8.99 4.39
N ILE A 139 -16.89 8.21 5.46
CA ILE A 139 -16.85 6.75 5.42
C ILE A 139 -18.25 6.23 5.76
N ASN A 140 -18.85 5.52 4.81
CA ASN A 140 -20.14 4.87 5.02
C ASN A 140 -19.90 3.50 5.65
N ARG A 141 -20.40 3.28 6.86
CA ARG A 141 -20.22 2.04 7.61
C ARG A 141 -21.51 1.62 8.27
N ASN A 142 -22.05 0.47 7.86
CA ASN A 142 -23.33 -0.06 8.35
C ASN A 142 -24.51 0.92 8.26
N GLY A 143 -24.52 1.80 7.25
CA GLY A 143 -25.58 2.81 7.06
C GLY A 143 -25.30 4.15 7.75
N ASP A 144 -24.35 4.20 8.69
CA ASP A 144 -23.90 5.45 9.31
C ASP A 144 -22.79 6.11 8.48
N VAL A 145 -22.66 7.42 8.60
CA VAL A 145 -21.59 8.22 7.96
C VAL A 145 -20.64 8.73 9.03
N TYR A 146 -19.37 8.34 8.94
CA TYR A 146 -18.31 8.79 9.85
C TYR A 146 -17.35 9.75 9.13
N PRO A 147 -16.90 10.84 9.78
CA PRO A 147 -15.87 11.69 9.21
C PRO A 147 -14.50 10.99 9.31
N TYR A 148 -13.71 11.05 8.25
CA TYR A 148 -12.32 10.60 8.28
C TYR A 148 -11.40 11.72 7.82
N HIS A 149 -10.47 12.08 8.69
CA HIS A 149 -9.50 13.14 8.44
C HIS A 149 -8.32 12.57 7.66
N ILE A 150 -8.26 12.86 6.37
CA ILE A 150 -7.07 12.60 5.57
C ILE A 150 -6.06 13.71 5.84
N SER A 151 -4.84 13.32 6.19
CA SER A 151 -3.68 14.21 6.20
C SER A 151 -2.54 13.53 5.46
N ILE A 152 -2.17 14.08 4.31
CA ILE A 152 -1.10 13.56 3.47
C ILE A 152 -0.03 14.61 3.39
N THR A 153 1.21 14.23 3.69
CA THR A 153 2.39 15.08 3.60
C THR A 153 3.45 14.31 2.84
N ASN A 154 3.87 14.89 1.72
CA ASN A 154 4.83 14.31 0.81
C ASN A 154 5.98 15.28 0.57
N THR A 155 7.21 14.76 0.55
CA THR A 155 8.39 15.55 0.18
C THR A 155 8.42 15.80 -1.33
N VAL A 156 8.87 16.98 -1.73
CA VAL A 156 9.09 17.35 -3.13
C VAL A 156 10.49 17.93 -3.29
N SER A 157 11.10 17.80 -4.46
CA SER A 157 12.49 18.20 -4.68
C SER A 157 12.72 19.70 -4.44
N ASP A 158 11.80 20.54 -4.91
CA ASP A 158 11.74 21.96 -4.56
C ASP A 158 10.32 22.50 -4.79
N ARG A 159 9.78 23.23 -3.82
CA ARG A 159 8.52 23.97 -3.95
C ARG A 159 8.45 24.82 -5.22
N LYS A 160 9.55 25.46 -5.63
CA LYS A 160 9.61 26.34 -6.82
C LYS A 160 9.26 25.62 -8.11
N ASN A 161 9.38 24.29 -8.14
CA ASN A 161 9.03 23.47 -9.30
C ASN A 161 7.51 23.26 -9.41
N ILE A 162 6.75 23.50 -8.34
CA ILE A 162 5.29 23.36 -8.30
C ILE A 162 4.66 24.73 -8.54
N LYS A 163 4.55 25.10 -9.82
CA LYS A 163 3.88 26.35 -10.24
C LYS A 163 2.37 26.20 -10.38
N GLU A 164 1.93 24.98 -10.68
CA GLU A 164 0.53 24.65 -10.95
C GLU A 164 0.30 23.19 -10.55
N ILE A 165 -0.92 22.87 -10.10
CA ILE A 165 -1.33 21.52 -9.76
C ILE A 165 -2.52 21.15 -10.66
N LYS A 166 -2.31 20.16 -11.54
CA LYS A 166 -3.35 19.61 -12.40
C LYS A 166 -3.68 18.17 -12.02
N ASN A 167 -4.95 17.81 -12.17
CA ASN A 167 -5.44 16.43 -12.05
C ASN A 167 -4.99 15.73 -10.75
N LEU A 168 -5.04 16.44 -9.62
CA LEU A 168 -4.63 15.90 -8.34
C LEU A 168 -5.51 14.70 -7.95
N LYS A 169 -4.86 13.62 -7.52
CA LYS A 169 -5.49 12.37 -7.06
C LYS A 169 -4.90 11.97 -5.72
N ILE A 170 -5.77 11.55 -4.81
CA ILE A 170 -5.37 10.87 -3.57
C ILE A 170 -5.40 9.38 -3.82
N SER A 171 -4.31 8.66 -3.58
CA SER A 171 -4.30 7.20 -3.56
C SER A 171 -4.24 6.67 -2.13
N PHE A 172 -4.83 5.50 -1.90
CA PHE A 172 -4.73 4.76 -0.66
C PHE A 172 -4.16 3.38 -0.97
N ASN A 173 -2.99 3.05 -0.40
CA ASN A 173 -2.32 1.77 -0.56
C ASN A 173 -2.86 0.77 0.47
N LYS A 174 -4.07 0.26 0.18
CA LYS A 174 -4.75 -0.72 1.04
C LYS A 174 -3.92 -2.01 1.16
N GLU A 175 -3.34 -2.47 0.06
CA GLU A 175 -2.66 -3.76 -0.03
C GLU A 175 -1.42 -3.80 0.86
N GLU A 176 -0.61 -2.74 0.85
CA GLU A 176 0.56 -2.62 1.71
C GLU A 176 0.17 -2.49 3.20
N LEU A 177 -0.86 -1.69 3.51
CA LEU A 177 -1.38 -1.57 4.87
C LEU A 177 -1.88 -2.92 5.41
N GLU A 178 -2.60 -3.70 4.59
CA GLU A 178 -3.09 -5.02 4.99
C GLU A 178 -1.94 -5.94 5.39
N ILE A 179 -0.84 -5.95 4.63
CA ILE A 179 0.36 -6.74 4.95
C ILE A 179 1.00 -6.28 6.26
N VAL A 180 1.11 -4.97 6.49
CA VAL A 180 1.68 -4.47 7.75
C VAL A 180 0.82 -4.84 8.95
N LEU A 181 -0.50 -4.74 8.82
CA LEU A 181 -1.42 -5.19 9.87
C LEU A 181 -1.31 -6.71 10.10
N LYS A 182 -1.13 -7.51 9.05
CA LYS A 182 -0.89 -8.96 9.19
C LYS A 182 0.41 -9.26 9.93
N ARG A 183 1.48 -8.50 9.67
CA ARG A 183 2.75 -8.61 10.43
C ARG A 183 2.54 -8.32 11.91
N TYR A 184 1.87 -7.22 12.25
CA TYR A 184 1.52 -6.93 13.65
C TYR A 184 0.68 -8.03 14.28
N LYS A 185 -0.31 -8.55 13.54
CA LYS A 185 -1.20 -9.61 14.02
C LYS A 185 -0.42 -10.89 14.32
N HIS A 186 0.49 -11.27 13.44
CA HIS A 186 1.38 -12.42 13.60
C HIS A 186 2.25 -12.30 14.87
N LEU A 187 2.74 -11.09 15.15
CA LEU A 187 3.49 -10.77 16.39
C LEU A 187 2.61 -10.71 17.66
N GLY A 188 1.33 -11.08 17.56
CA GLY A 188 0.39 -11.15 18.68
C GLY A 188 -0.47 -9.91 18.87
N ALA A 189 -0.26 -8.84 18.09
CA ALA A 189 -0.93 -7.56 18.33
C ALA A 189 -2.46 -7.68 18.24
N LYS A 190 -3.14 -6.96 19.13
CA LYS A 190 -4.59 -6.74 19.05
C LYS A 190 -4.86 -5.57 18.10
N ILE A 191 -5.62 -5.84 17.04
CA ILE A 191 -5.98 -4.85 16.02
C ILE A 191 -7.49 -4.62 16.08
N LYS A 192 -7.92 -3.37 16.19
CA LYS A 192 -9.35 -3.02 16.24
C LYS A 192 -9.63 -1.66 15.63
N ILE A 193 -10.87 -1.44 15.25
CA ILE A 193 -11.37 -0.10 14.90
C ILE A 193 -11.83 0.60 16.16
N VAL A 194 -11.44 1.85 16.34
CA VAL A 194 -11.87 2.72 17.44
C VAL A 194 -12.39 4.05 16.91
N LYS A 195 -13.22 4.73 17.70
CA LYS A 195 -13.63 6.10 17.41
C LYS A 195 -12.53 7.07 17.82
N THR A 196 -12.30 8.10 17.01
CA THR A 196 -11.43 9.22 17.37
C THR A 196 -12.20 10.26 18.17
N GLU A 197 -11.49 11.17 18.85
CA GLU A 197 -12.10 12.29 19.58
C GLU A 197 -12.95 13.19 18.66
N LYS A 198 -12.61 13.25 17.37
CA LYS A 198 -13.35 13.99 16.35
C LYS A 198 -14.55 13.23 15.77
N GLY A 199 -14.94 12.12 16.42
CA GLY A 199 -16.08 11.28 16.00
C GLY A 199 -15.81 10.38 14.79
N GLY A 200 -14.59 10.39 14.25
CA GLY A 200 -14.18 9.55 13.13
C GLY A 200 -13.82 8.13 13.53
N LEU A 201 -13.37 7.34 12.57
CA LEU A 201 -12.91 5.97 12.78
C LEU A 201 -11.43 5.84 12.45
N THR A 202 -10.72 5.01 13.22
CA THR A 202 -9.30 4.72 12.99
C THR A 202 -8.91 3.31 13.38
N ILE A 203 -7.80 2.80 12.86
CA ILE A 203 -7.21 1.52 13.28
C ILE A 203 -6.31 1.76 14.50
N LYS A 204 -6.58 1.01 15.57
CA LYS A 204 -5.71 0.88 16.74
C LYS A 204 -4.99 -0.47 16.70
N VAL A 205 -3.67 -0.42 16.77
CA VAL A 205 -2.80 -1.59 16.94
C VAL A 205 -2.21 -1.53 18.34
N SER A 206 -2.34 -2.63 19.08
CA SER A 206 -1.78 -2.79 20.42
C SER A 206 -0.88 -4.02 20.42
N PRO A 207 0.44 -3.83 20.24
CA PRO A 207 1.42 -4.91 20.29
C PRO A 207 1.35 -5.68 21.61
N SER A 208 1.73 -6.96 21.60
CA SER A 208 1.70 -7.78 22.82
C SER A 208 2.91 -7.57 23.72
N LYS A 209 4.03 -7.10 23.16
CA LYS A 209 5.34 -7.02 23.83
C LYS A 209 5.82 -5.58 24.03
N GLU A 210 5.04 -4.60 23.61
CA GLU A 210 5.38 -3.18 23.69
C GLU A 210 4.20 -2.40 24.27
N ASP A 211 4.51 -1.39 25.09
CA ASP A 211 3.52 -0.47 25.63
C ASP A 211 3.11 0.63 24.62
N ILE A 212 3.69 0.61 23.42
CA ILE A 212 3.42 1.59 22.39
C ILE A 212 2.15 1.21 21.63
N VAL A 213 1.09 1.97 21.86
CA VAL A 213 -0.15 1.87 21.11
C VAL A 213 -0.07 2.73 19.86
N ILE A 214 -0.25 2.12 18.70
CA ILE A 214 -0.32 2.84 17.42
C ILE A 214 -1.80 3.12 17.10
N GLN A 215 -2.13 4.37 16.81
CA GLN A 215 -3.45 4.80 16.33
C GLN A 215 -3.29 5.56 15.03
N GLY A 216 -4.19 5.36 14.06
CA GLY A 216 -4.13 6.07 12.79
C GLY A 216 -3.08 5.54 11.83
N ILE A 217 -2.66 4.28 11.97
CA ILE A 217 -1.61 3.69 11.12
C ILE A 217 -1.95 3.80 9.63
N GLU A 218 -3.24 3.71 9.27
CA GLU A 218 -3.75 3.84 7.91
C GLU A 218 -3.43 5.19 7.25
N SER A 219 -3.24 6.26 8.01
CA SER A 219 -2.91 7.59 7.50
C SER A 219 -1.58 7.60 6.73
N ASN A 220 -0.67 6.70 7.08
CA ASN A 220 0.63 6.58 6.44
C ASN A 220 0.57 6.03 5.01
N TYR A 221 -0.54 5.40 4.63
CA TYR A 221 -0.71 4.70 3.35
C TYR A 221 -1.52 5.52 2.36
N PHE A 222 -1.74 6.80 2.66
CA PHE A 222 -2.25 7.76 1.70
C PHE A 222 -1.11 8.46 0.98
N ASP A 223 -1.33 8.75 -0.30
CA ASP A 223 -0.37 9.41 -1.17
C ASP A 223 -1.06 10.39 -2.13
N ILE A 224 -0.31 11.35 -2.66
CA ILE A 224 -0.78 12.36 -3.62
C ILE A 224 -0.08 12.14 -4.97
N GLN A 225 -0.87 12.11 -6.04
CA GLN A 225 -0.40 12.14 -7.41
C GLN A 225 -0.92 13.39 -8.10
N TYR A 226 -0.09 14.08 -8.85
CA TYR A 226 -0.50 15.26 -9.62
C TYR A 226 0.35 15.44 -10.87
N GLN A 227 -0.13 16.26 -11.79
CA GLN A 227 0.61 16.70 -12.98
C GLN A 227 1.04 18.15 -12.80
N ASP A 228 2.28 18.45 -13.19
CA ASP A 228 2.72 19.82 -13.49
C ASP A 228 2.93 19.98 -15.02
N ASN A 229 3.36 21.16 -15.47
CA ASN A 229 3.52 21.46 -16.90
C ASN A 229 4.65 20.68 -17.60
N TYR A 230 5.48 19.94 -16.86
CA TYR A 230 6.67 19.27 -17.40
C TYR A 230 6.71 17.77 -17.11
N SER A 231 5.94 17.23 -16.15
CA SER A 231 5.98 15.81 -15.75
C SER A 231 4.76 15.34 -14.95
N LEU A 232 4.49 14.03 -15.02
CA LEU A 232 3.61 13.33 -14.07
C LEU A 232 4.42 13.04 -12.79
N HIS A 233 4.02 13.62 -11.66
CA HIS A 233 4.64 13.33 -10.37
C HIS A 233 3.81 12.28 -9.64
N VAL A 234 4.34 11.05 -9.64
CA VAL A 234 3.95 10.04 -8.66
C VAL A 234 4.95 10.15 -7.53
N ILE A 235 4.60 10.92 -6.50
CA ILE A 235 5.34 10.82 -5.26
C ILE A 235 4.86 9.49 -4.68
N GLN A 236 5.75 8.51 -4.63
CA GLN A 236 5.59 7.41 -3.70
C GLN A 236 6.37 7.83 -2.48
N LYS A 237 5.77 7.77 -1.28
CA LYS A 237 6.59 7.73 -0.07
C LYS A 237 7.63 6.63 -0.29
N SER A 238 8.91 6.99 -0.39
CA SER A 238 9.97 5.99 -0.37
C SER A 238 9.88 5.35 1.00
N ASN A 239 9.20 4.21 1.09
CA ASN A 239 9.28 3.40 2.27
C ASN A 239 10.67 2.73 2.25
N ASN A 240 11.70 3.51 2.63
CA ASN A 240 12.86 3.00 3.37
C ASN A 240 12.40 2.52 4.75
N ARG A 241 11.30 1.76 4.81
CA ARG A 241 10.81 1.04 5.98
C ARG A 241 11.17 -0.44 5.80
N THR A 242 12.38 -0.69 5.33
CA THR A 242 13.06 -1.97 5.45
C THR A 242 13.42 -2.15 6.92
N GLY A 243 12.71 -3.05 7.60
CA GLY A 243 13.31 -4.14 8.39
C GLY A 243 14.34 -3.86 9.49
N ASN A 244 14.68 -2.61 9.80
CA ASN A 244 15.73 -2.28 10.77
C ASN A 244 15.22 -2.09 12.20
N GLU A 245 13.92 -1.95 12.41
CA GLU A 245 13.34 -1.93 13.77
C GLU A 245 12.99 -3.34 14.28
N ILE A 246 13.17 -4.40 13.48
CA ILE A 246 12.82 -5.79 13.85
C ILE A 246 14.07 -6.69 13.94
N ARG A 247 15.29 -6.18 13.69
CA ARG A 247 16.54 -6.95 13.75
C ARG A 247 17.28 -6.94 15.09
N GLY A 248 16.59 -6.60 16.18
CA GLY A 248 17.20 -6.50 17.51
C GLY A 248 16.76 -7.60 18.47
N THR A 249 16.90 -8.89 18.14
CA THR A 249 17.05 -10.01 19.10
C THR A 249 17.13 -11.35 18.36
N GLU A 250 18.27 -11.66 17.74
CA GLU A 250 18.67 -13.05 17.50
C GLU A 250 20.13 -13.19 17.94
N ASN A 251 20.36 -13.10 19.25
CA ASN A 251 21.53 -13.75 19.85
C ASN A 251 21.14 -15.21 20.06
N ILE A 252 21.50 -16.03 19.08
CA ILE A 252 21.54 -17.48 19.25
C ILE A 252 22.90 -17.80 19.89
N GLU A 253 22.94 -17.81 21.23
CA GLU A 253 23.97 -18.58 21.94
C GLU A 253 23.53 -20.06 21.89
N ILE A 254 24.08 -20.80 20.94
CA ILE A 254 24.16 -22.26 21.06
C ILE A 254 25.46 -22.53 21.81
N GLN A 255 25.39 -22.61 23.13
CA GLN A 255 26.34 -23.43 23.88
C GLN A 255 25.83 -24.88 23.81
N GLY A 256 26.35 -25.60 22.81
CA GLY A 256 26.37 -27.05 22.79
C GLY A 256 27.70 -27.52 23.35
N SER A 257 27.62 -28.23 24.45
CA SER A 257 28.71 -28.92 25.13
C SER A 257 29.26 -30.12 24.35
N ASP A 258 30.47 -30.53 24.76
CA ASP A 258 31.15 -31.81 24.61
C ASP A 258 32.12 -32.00 23.43
N SER A 259 33.42 -31.80 23.73
CA SER A 259 34.45 -32.87 23.79
C SER A 259 35.72 -32.33 24.45
#